data_AF-A0A7X0F2R9-F1
#
_entry.id   AF-A0A7X0F2R9-F1
#
_cell.length_a   1.000
_cell.length_b   1.000
_cell.length_c   1.000
_cell.angle_alpha   90.00
_cell.angle_beta   90.00
_cell.angle_gamma   90.00
#
_symmetry.space_group_name_H-M   'P 1'
#
loop_
_entity.id
_entity.type
_entity.pdbx_description
1 polymer ?
#
loop_
_entity_poly.entity_id
_entity_poly.type
_entity_poly.pdbx_seq_one_letter_code
_entity_poly.pdbx_strand_id
1 'polypeptide(L)'
;MSRLRRPDYLDRALRGGYPEAVRRPSHRRRARFFESYISDLINRDVKQVSDIERPADMRRLLNVLCGRMGSLVVIDNISQGLGLPRSTVKRYIDLLELVYVIRRIPAWSSNVTTRAVATPNLLVVDSGLGGHLAGLSPSRAANVTAPVGPLLENFVLGELARQLTWSEEPVRLYHFEALPTR
;
A
#
# COMPACT_ATOMS: atom_id res chain seq x y z
N MET A 1 -26.23 10.15 -11.79
CA MET A 1 -24.82 10.58 -11.66
C MET A 1 -24.44 10.66 -10.18
N SER A 2 -23.24 10.20 -9.80
CA SER A 2 -22.73 10.33 -8.43
C SER A 2 -22.72 11.81 -8.00
N ARG A 3 -23.22 12.11 -6.78
CA ARG A 3 -23.18 13.47 -6.19
C ARG A 3 -21.79 13.85 -5.65
N LEU A 4 -20.85 12.92 -5.65
CA LEU A 4 -19.51 13.12 -5.09
C LEU A 4 -18.61 13.93 -6.02
N ARG A 5 -17.85 14.86 -5.44
CA ARG A 5 -16.81 15.65 -6.09
C ARG A 5 -15.43 15.10 -5.73
N ARG A 6 -14.39 15.58 -6.41
CA ARG A 6 -12.99 15.20 -6.14
C ARG A 6 -12.61 15.27 -4.65
N PRO A 7 -12.95 16.33 -3.88
CA PRO A 7 -12.61 16.38 -2.46
C PRO A 7 -13.25 15.26 -1.62
N ASP A 8 -14.46 14.81 -1.97
CA ASP A 8 -15.15 13.75 -1.25
C ASP A 8 -14.44 12.40 -1.41
N TYR A 9 -13.96 12.11 -2.62
CA TYR A 9 -13.17 10.90 -2.87
C TYR A 9 -11.82 10.95 -2.16
N LEU A 10 -11.16 12.11 -2.14
CA LEU A 10 -9.90 12.29 -1.43
C LEU A 10 -10.06 12.13 0.08
N ASP A 11 -11.11 12.69 0.68
CA ASP A 11 -11.37 12.50 2.11
C ASP A 11 -11.63 11.02 2.44
N ARG A 12 -12.41 10.30 1.61
CA ARG A 12 -12.64 8.86 1.78
C ARG A 12 -11.34 8.07 1.67
N ALA A 13 -10.53 8.33 0.65
CA ALA A 13 -9.27 7.64 0.45
C ALA A 13 -8.28 7.90 1.60
N LEU A 14 -8.17 9.14 2.08
CA LEU A 14 -7.33 9.51 3.24
C LEU A 14 -7.90 9.03 4.57
N ARG A 15 -9.20 8.72 4.64
CA ARG A 15 -9.80 8.08 5.82
C ARG A 15 -9.42 6.61 5.93
N GLY A 16 -9.28 5.93 4.80
CA GLY A 16 -9.05 4.48 4.78
C GLY A 16 -10.29 3.69 5.17
N GLY A 17 -10.10 2.38 5.30
CA GLY A 17 -11.13 1.39 5.64
C GLY A 17 -11.00 0.80 7.05
N TYR A 18 -9.89 1.03 7.78
CA TYR A 18 -9.77 0.53 9.15
C TYR A 18 -10.89 1.07 10.05
N PRO A 19 -11.66 0.22 10.78
CA PRO A 19 -12.81 0.66 11.57
C PRO A 19 -12.47 1.77 12.56
N GLU A 20 -11.32 1.66 13.23
CA GLU A 20 -10.82 2.67 14.15
C GLU A 20 -10.50 4.00 13.46
N ALA A 21 -9.93 3.97 12.24
CA ALA A 21 -9.70 5.19 11.47
C ALA A 21 -11.03 5.83 11.04
N VAL A 22 -11.98 5.03 10.54
CA VAL A 22 -13.30 5.49 10.07
C VAL A 22 -14.12 6.14 11.19
N ARG A 23 -14.07 5.59 12.41
CA ARG A 23 -14.77 6.11 13.59
C ARG A 23 -14.20 7.44 14.13
N ARG A 24 -12.99 7.84 13.70
CA ARG A 24 -12.32 9.06 14.17
C ARG A 24 -12.58 10.24 13.22
N PRO A 25 -13.38 11.26 13.61
CA PRO A 25 -13.70 12.37 12.72
C PRO A 25 -12.48 13.27 12.44
N SER A 26 -11.63 13.46 13.47
CA SER A 26 -10.44 14.31 13.39
C SER A 26 -9.30 13.65 12.62
N HIS A 27 -8.76 14.33 11.62
CA HIS A 27 -7.54 13.91 10.92
C HIS A 27 -6.36 13.69 11.89
N ARG A 28 -6.16 14.59 12.86
CA ARG A 28 -5.11 14.44 13.89
C ARG A 28 -5.28 13.18 14.73
N ARG A 29 -6.52 12.80 15.06
CA ARG A 29 -6.79 11.55 15.79
C ARG A 29 -6.54 10.32 14.93
N ARG A 30 -6.89 10.36 13.64
CA ARG A 30 -6.58 9.30 12.66
C ARG A 30 -5.07 9.12 12.49
N ALA A 31 -4.32 10.20 12.29
CA ALA A 31 -2.87 10.18 12.18
C ALA A 31 -2.20 9.53 13.40
N ARG A 32 -2.60 9.89 14.63
CA ARG A 32 -2.09 9.26 15.85
C ARG A 32 -2.43 7.77 15.94
N PHE A 33 -3.62 7.37 15.48
CA PHE A 33 -3.98 5.97 15.38
C PHE A 33 -3.06 5.22 14.41
N PHE A 34 -2.82 5.76 13.20
CA PHE A 34 -1.92 5.13 12.22
C PHE A 34 -0.48 4.99 12.75
N GLU A 35 0.05 6.01 13.44
CA GLU A 35 1.37 5.93 14.07
C GLU A 35 1.42 4.84 15.15
N SER A 36 0.40 4.74 16.00
CA SER A 36 0.31 3.72 17.05
C SER A 36 0.20 2.34 16.43
N TYR A 37 -0.68 2.17 15.43
CA TYR A 37 -0.90 0.93 14.71
C TYR A 37 0.40 0.38 14.10
N ILE A 38 1.17 1.22 13.40
CA ILE A 38 2.44 0.73 12.81
C ILE A 38 3.49 0.46 13.88
N SER A 39 3.53 1.27 14.93
CA SER A 39 4.47 1.03 16.04
C SER A 39 4.19 -0.33 16.69
N ASP A 40 2.92 -0.65 16.94
CA ASP A 40 2.52 -1.96 17.47
C ASP A 40 2.79 -3.08 16.47
N LEU A 41 2.41 -2.93 15.20
CA LEU A 41 2.63 -3.94 14.16
C LEU A 41 4.11 -4.30 14.01
N ILE A 42 5.00 -3.31 13.93
CA ILE A 42 6.44 -3.57 13.77
C ILE A 42 7.04 -4.16 15.06
N ASN A 43 6.64 -3.67 16.23
CA ASN A 43 7.27 -4.09 17.49
C ASN A 43 6.68 -5.37 18.09
N ARG A 44 5.44 -5.73 17.73
CA ARG A 44 4.75 -6.93 18.22
C ARG A 44 4.65 -7.97 17.12
N ASP A 45 3.89 -7.69 16.07
CA ASP A 45 3.50 -8.70 15.08
C ASP A 45 4.71 -9.16 14.25
N VAL A 46 5.49 -8.21 13.73
CA VAL A 46 6.68 -8.56 12.93
C VAL A 46 7.73 -9.28 13.79
N LYS A 47 7.96 -8.83 15.03
CA LYS A 47 8.90 -9.50 15.95
C LYS A 47 8.46 -10.90 16.35
N GLN A 48 7.15 -11.16 16.44
CA GLN A 48 6.62 -12.50 16.71
C GLN A 48 6.83 -13.46 15.52
N VAL A 49 6.78 -12.92 14.30
CA VAL A 49 6.91 -13.71 13.07
C VAL A 49 8.37 -13.91 12.67
N SER A 50 9.26 -12.95 12.96
CA SER A 50 10.68 -13.03 12.63
C SER A 50 11.51 -12.16 13.57
N ASP A 51 12.68 -12.64 13.97
CA ASP A 51 13.64 -11.79 14.67
C ASP A 51 14.22 -10.76 13.69
N ILE A 52 13.73 -9.53 13.82
CA ILE A 52 14.16 -8.38 13.04
C ILE A 52 15.10 -7.53 13.89
N GLU A 53 16.38 -7.59 13.55
CA GLU A 53 17.46 -6.82 14.19
C GLU A 53 17.27 -5.31 14.06
N ARG A 54 16.59 -4.84 13.00
CA ARG A 54 16.47 -3.41 12.65
C ARG A 54 15.03 -2.97 12.36
N PRO A 55 14.20 -2.75 13.40
CA PRO A 55 12.82 -2.26 13.25
C PRO A 55 12.71 -0.89 12.55
N ALA A 56 13.71 -0.03 12.73
CA ALA A 56 13.75 1.28 12.09
C ALA A 56 13.85 1.15 10.55
N ASP A 57 14.63 0.20 10.05
CA ASP A 57 14.75 -0.06 8.61
C ASP A 57 13.44 -0.62 8.03
N MET A 58 12.71 -1.44 8.79
CA MET A 58 11.37 -1.88 8.43
C MET A 58 10.40 -0.70 8.27
N ARG A 59 10.41 0.23 9.24
CA ARG A 59 9.60 1.45 9.19
C ARG A 59 9.96 2.32 7.98
N ARG A 60 11.25 2.52 7.70
CA ARG A 60 11.73 3.28 6.53
C ARG A 60 11.29 2.63 5.22
N LEU A 61 11.41 1.30 5.11
CA LEU A 61 10.93 0.55 3.96
C LEU A 61 9.42 0.72 3.77
N LEU A 62 8.62 0.57 4.83
CA LEU A 62 7.17 0.75 4.73
C LEU A 62 6.80 2.16 4.25
N ASN A 63 7.48 3.21 4.73
CA ASN A 63 7.27 4.57 4.23
C ASN A 63 7.59 4.72 2.74
N VAL A 64 8.68 4.12 2.27
CA VAL A 64 9.04 4.10 0.83
C VAL A 64 7.99 3.36 0.01
N LEU A 65 7.52 2.22 0.49
CA LEU A 65 6.47 1.43 -0.16
C LEU A 65 5.17 2.24 -0.24
N CYS A 66 4.72 2.87 0.86
CA CYS A 66 3.54 3.72 0.85
C CYS A 66 3.70 4.92 -0.10
N GLY A 67 4.87 5.55 -0.15
CA GLY A 67 5.17 6.62 -1.13
C GLY A 67 5.17 6.15 -2.59
N ARG A 68 5.22 4.83 -2.84
CA ARG A 68 5.21 4.17 -4.15
C ARG A 68 3.99 3.25 -4.33
N MET A 69 2.90 3.47 -3.58
CA MET A 69 1.68 2.69 -3.73
C MET A 69 1.18 2.74 -5.19
N GLY A 70 0.60 1.66 -5.70
CA GLY A 70 0.16 1.57 -7.09
C GLY A 70 1.30 1.50 -8.12
N SER A 71 2.57 1.45 -7.70
CA SER A 71 3.73 1.29 -8.58
C SER A 71 4.36 -0.11 -8.48
N LEU A 72 5.16 -0.45 -9.50
CA LEU A 72 5.92 -1.71 -9.54
C LEU A 72 6.95 -1.82 -8.39
N VAL A 73 7.03 -2.99 -7.78
CA VAL A 73 7.97 -3.29 -6.68
C VAL A 73 9.33 -3.72 -7.25
N VAL A 74 10.10 -2.75 -7.76
CA VAL A 74 11.46 -3.00 -8.23
C VAL A 74 12.43 -3.04 -7.04
N ILE A 75 12.82 -4.24 -6.61
CA ILE A 75 13.64 -4.48 -5.41
C ILE A 75 14.97 -3.72 -5.47
N ASP A 76 15.61 -3.63 -6.64
CA ASP A 76 16.86 -2.89 -6.82
C ASP A 76 16.74 -1.42 -6.48
N ASN A 77 15.73 -0.75 -7.03
CA ASN A 77 15.48 0.67 -6.80
C ASN A 77 15.17 0.97 -5.33
N ILE A 78 14.54 0.02 -4.62
CA ILE A 78 14.24 0.16 -3.19
C ILE A 78 15.51 -0.08 -2.37
N SER A 79 16.27 -1.12 -2.69
CA SER A 79 17.53 -1.48 -2.05
C SER A 79 18.55 -0.34 -2.12
N GLN A 80 18.77 0.22 -3.32
CA GLN A 80 19.66 1.36 -3.51
C GLN A 80 19.19 2.61 -2.77
N GLY A 81 17.90 2.95 -2.85
CA GLY A 81 17.35 4.13 -2.18
C GLY A 81 17.40 4.06 -0.65
N LEU A 82 17.38 2.86 -0.06
CA LEU A 82 17.44 2.67 1.39
C LEU A 82 18.86 2.35 1.91
N GLY A 83 19.79 1.98 1.02
CA GLY A 83 21.12 1.49 1.41
C GLY A 83 21.08 0.13 2.12
N LEU A 84 20.10 -0.72 1.77
CA LEU A 84 19.89 -2.04 2.39
C LEU A 84 20.18 -3.16 1.41
N PRO A 85 20.74 -4.31 1.84
CA PRO A 85 20.92 -5.46 0.97
C PRO A 85 19.60 -5.93 0.34
N ARG A 86 19.63 -6.34 -0.94
CA ARG A 86 18.45 -6.85 -1.66
C ARG A 86 17.72 -7.96 -0.92
N SER A 87 18.47 -8.88 -0.31
CA SER A 87 17.93 -9.98 0.50
C SER A 87 17.13 -9.48 1.70
N THR A 88 17.62 -8.42 2.36
CA THR A 88 16.93 -7.78 3.49
C THR A 88 15.64 -7.10 3.03
N VAL A 89 15.69 -6.34 1.93
CA VAL A 89 14.50 -5.70 1.36
C VAL A 89 13.44 -6.73 0.99
N LYS A 90 13.83 -7.81 0.29
CA LYS A 90 12.91 -8.89 -0.07
C LYS A 90 12.28 -9.53 1.17
N ARG A 91 13.10 -9.91 2.16
CA ARG A 91 12.62 -10.48 3.43
C ARG A 91 11.61 -9.57 4.11
N TYR A 92 11.89 -8.27 4.16
CA TYR A 92 11.01 -7.32 4.84
C TYR A 92 9.70 -7.09 4.08
N ILE A 93 9.73 -7.05 2.74
CA ILE A 93 8.50 -7.00 1.93
C ILE A 93 7.66 -8.27 2.16
N ASP A 94 8.29 -9.45 2.18
CA ASP A 94 7.62 -10.72 2.46
C ASP A 94 6.96 -10.71 3.85
N LEU A 95 7.63 -10.16 4.88
CA LEU A 95 7.08 -10.00 6.22
C LEU A 95 5.91 -9.01 6.27
N LEU A 96 6.01 -7.86 5.61
CA LEU A 96 4.94 -6.85 5.56
C LEU A 96 3.67 -7.37 4.85
N GLU A 97 3.85 -8.24 3.85
CA GLU A 97 2.74 -8.93 3.21
C GLU A 97 2.14 -10.00 4.11
N LEU A 98 2.98 -10.76 4.84
CA LEU A 98 2.53 -11.78 5.78
C LEU A 98 1.68 -11.20 6.93
N VAL A 99 2.02 -10.00 7.43
CA VAL A 99 1.22 -9.29 8.44
C VAL A 99 0.10 -8.44 7.83
N TYR A 100 -0.22 -8.64 6.54
CA TYR A 100 -1.35 -8.01 5.83
C TYR A 100 -1.37 -6.48 5.85
N VAL A 101 -0.22 -5.82 5.78
CA VAL A 101 -0.13 -4.36 5.61
C VAL A 101 0.03 -3.95 4.15
N ILE A 102 0.66 -4.81 3.35
CA ILE A 102 0.77 -4.66 1.90
C ILE A 102 0.34 -5.94 1.20
N ARG A 103 0.11 -5.84 -0.11
CA ARG A 103 -0.11 -6.96 -1.02
C ARG A 103 0.62 -6.71 -2.33
N ARG A 104 1.12 -7.76 -2.94
CA ARG A 104 1.71 -7.74 -4.29
C ARG A 104 0.68 -8.23 -5.29
N ILE A 105 0.26 -7.34 -6.19
CA ILE A 105 -0.65 -7.68 -7.28
C ILE A 105 0.18 -8.20 -8.44
N PRO A 106 -0.02 -9.44 -8.91
CA PRO A 106 0.74 -10.00 -10.03
C PRO A 106 0.42 -9.28 -11.34
N ALA A 107 1.38 -9.24 -12.26
CA ALA A 107 1.14 -8.74 -13.61
C ALA A 107 0.21 -9.68 -14.37
N TRP A 108 -0.61 -9.13 -15.25
CA TRP A 108 -1.40 -9.93 -16.17
C TRP A 108 -0.53 -10.40 -17.34
N SER A 109 -0.64 -11.68 -17.68
CA SER A 109 -0.10 -12.26 -18.91
C SER A 109 -0.88 -13.54 -19.22
N SER A 110 -1.11 -13.84 -20.51
CA SER A 110 -1.69 -15.12 -20.92
C SER A 110 -0.77 -16.30 -20.57
N ASN A 111 0.54 -16.08 -20.48
CA ASN A 111 1.52 -17.07 -20.09
C ASN A 111 1.72 -17.09 -18.56
N VAL A 112 1.45 -18.24 -17.94
CA VAL A 112 1.55 -18.43 -16.48
C VAL A 112 2.99 -18.27 -15.97
N THR A 113 3.98 -18.74 -16.72
CA THR A 113 5.41 -18.60 -16.35
C THR A 113 5.84 -17.14 -16.42
N THR A 114 5.46 -16.41 -17.46
CA THR A 114 5.72 -14.96 -17.57
C THR A 114 5.07 -14.21 -16.42
N ARG A 115 3.82 -14.53 -16.09
CA ARG A 115 3.09 -13.97 -14.94
C ARG A 115 3.79 -14.24 -13.61
N ALA A 116 4.38 -15.43 -13.43
CA ALA A 116 5.05 -15.82 -12.18
C ALA A 116 6.35 -15.05 -11.90
N VAL A 117 7.04 -14.59 -12.96
CA VAL A 117 8.33 -13.88 -12.84
C VAL A 117 8.21 -12.37 -13.05
N ALA A 118 7.06 -11.89 -13.51
CA ALA A 118 6.82 -10.47 -13.74
C ALA A 118 6.78 -9.67 -12.43
N THR A 119 7.25 -8.42 -12.49
CA THR A 119 7.28 -7.53 -11.33
C THR A 119 5.85 -7.21 -10.88
N PRO A 120 5.50 -7.45 -9.60
CA PRO A 120 4.17 -7.14 -9.13
C PRO A 120 4.01 -5.63 -8.84
N ASN A 121 2.77 -5.16 -8.92
CA ASN A 121 2.37 -3.83 -8.46
C ASN A 121 2.05 -3.88 -6.96
N LEU A 122 2.40 -2.82 -6.23
CA LEU A 122 2.16 -2.69 -4.79
C LEU A 122 0.74 -2.18 -4.48
N LEU A 123 0.01 -2.94 -3.66
CA LEU A 123 -1.19 -2.47 -2.97
C LEU A 123 -0.87 -2.29 -1.48
N VAL A 124 -1.10 -1.10 -0.93
CA VAL A 124 -1.19 -0.89 0.52
C VAL A 124 -2.60 -1.24 0.96
N VAL A 125 -2.76 -2.12 1.94
CA VAL A 125 -4.07 -2.69 2.32
C VAL A 125 -5.09 -1.63 2.75
N ASP A 126 -4.61 -0.56 3.40
CA ASP A 126 -5.43 0.58 3.78
C ASP A 126 -4.88 1.88 3.17
N SER A 127 -5.70 2.55 2.36
CA SER A 127 -5.32 3.79 1.67
C SER A 127 -5.10 4.96 2.63
N GLY A 128 -5.80 4.99 3.77
CA GLY A 128 -5.66 6.05 4.77
C GLY A 128 -4.32 5.95 5.48
N LEU A 129 -3.95 4.73 5.88
CA LEU A 129 -2.62 4.41 6.38
C LEU A 129 -1.54 4.75 5.33
N GLY A 130 -1.71 4.26 4.10
CA GLY A 130 -0.76 4.53 3.02
C GLY A 130 -0.56 6.02 2.77
N GLY A 131 -1.66 6.79 2.67
CA GLY A 131 -1.63 8.23 2.48
C GLY A 131 -0.95 8.96 3.64
N HIS A 132 -1.24 8.55 4.88
CA HIS A 132 -0.59 9.09 6.07
C HIS A 132 0.93 8.86 6.05
N LEU A 133 1.40 7.66 5.73
CA LEU A 133 2.84 7.34 5.65
C LEU A 133 3.54 7.95 4.43
N ALA A 134 2.81 8.20 3.35
CA ALA A 134 3.29 8.98 2.21
C ALA A 134 3.34 10.50 2.48
N GLY A 135 2.88 10.96 3.66
CA GLY A 135 2.85 12.38 4.02
C GLY A 135 1.76 13.17 3.28
N LEU A 136 0.67 12.52 2.88
CA LEU A 136 -0.51 13.17 2.29
C LEU A 136 -1.48 13.59 3.39
N SER A 137 -1.42 14.87 3.78
CA SER A 137 -2.47 15.49 4.60
C SER A 137 -3.65 15.93 3.72
N PRO A 138 -4.86 16.15 4.30
CA PRO A 138 -5.99 16.74 3.58
C PRO A 138 -5.64 18.07 2.90
N SER A 139 -4.86 18.93 3.58
CA SER A 139 -4.40 20.20 3.02
C SER A 139 -3.47 20.02 1.82
N ARG A 140 -2.56 19.04 1.88
CA ARG A 140 -1.67 18.72 0.77
C ARG A 140 -2.44 18.11 -0.40
N ALA A 141 -3.32 17.15 -0.13
CA ALA A 141 -4.11 16.45 -1.15
C ALA A 141 -5.12 17.37 -1.87
N ALA A 142 -5.55 18.47 -1.21
CA ALA A 142 -6.39 19.49 -1.84
C ALA A 142 -5.65 20.30 -2.92
N ASN A 143 -4.31 20.32 -2.90
CA ASN A 143 -3.53 21.00 -3.92
C ASN A 143 -3.61 20.21 -5.24
N VAL A 144 -3.86 20.93 -6.35
CA VAL A 144 -3.95 20.35 -7.69
C VAL A 144 -2.67 19.62 -8.10
N THR A 145 -1.51 20.10 -7.64
CA THR A 145 -0.20 19.49 -7.97
C THR A 145 0.15 18.30 -7.10
N ALA A 146 -0.64 17.98 -6.06
CA ALA A 146 -0.34 16.85 -5.20
C ALA A 146 -0.54 15.52 -5.96
N PRO A 147 0.38 14.56 -5.79
CA PRO A 147 0.31 13.27 -6.47
C PRO A 147 -0.73 12.35 -5.79
N VAL A 148 -2.00 12.68 -5.95
CA VAL A 148 -3.13 11.94 -5.34
C VAL A 148 -3.64 10.78 -6.18
N GLY A 149 -3.19 10.66 -7.44
CA GLY A 149 -3.56 9.55 -8.34
C GLY A 149 -3.26 8.18 -7.71
N PRO A 150 -2.01 7.91 -7.29
CA PRO A 150 -1.66 6.65 -6.63
C PRO A 150 -2.49 6.33 -5.39
N LEU A 151 -2.86 7.34 -4.60
CA LEU A 151 -3.73 7.18 -3.43
C LEU A 151 -5.14 6.71 -3.83
N LEU A 152 -5.71 7.34 -4.86
CA LEU A 152 -7.06 7.00 -5.34
C LEU A 152 -7.08 5.62 -6.02
N GLU A 153 -6.07 5.31 -6.81
CA GLU A 153 -5.89 3.98 -7.42
C GLU A 153 -5.79 2.90 -6.34
N ASN A 154 -4.93 3.12 -5.32
CA ASN A 154 -4.79 2.21 -4.19
C ASN A 154 -6.11 2.06 -3.41
N PHE A 155 -6.87 3.15 -3.22
CA PHE A 155 -8.18 3.12 -2.57
C PHE A 155 -9.17 2.24 -3.36
N VAL A 156 -9.32 2.48 -4.66
CA VAL A 156 -10.21 1.69 -5.53
C VAL A 156 -9.80 0.23 -5.56
N LEU A 157 -8.51 -0.04 -5.73
CA LEU A 157 -7.98 -1.40 -5.74
C LEU A 157 -8.20 -2.13 -4.41
N GLY A 158 -8.09 -1.41 -3.29
CA GLY A 158 -8.42 -1.92 -1.96
C GLY A 158 -9.91 -2.26 -1.81
N GLU A 159 -10.81 -1.43 -2.33
CA GLU A 159 -12.25 -1.73 -2.33
C GLU A 159 -12.57 -2.94 -3.21
N LEU A 160 -11.98 -3.05 -4.40
CA LEU A 160 -12.13 -4.22 -5.27
C LEU A 160 -11.61 -5.47 -4.56
N ALA A 161 -10.42 -5.40 -3.95
CA ALA A 161 -9.84 -6.50 -3.20
C ALA A 161 -10.74 -6.99 -2.06
N ARG A 162 -11.44 -6.06 -1.37
CA ARG A 162 -12.45 -6.41 -0.35
C ARG A 162 -13.68 -7.07 -0.98
N GLN A 163 -14.21 -6.51 -2.07
CA GLN A 163 -15.40 -7.06 -2.73
C GLN A 163 -15.18 -8.46 -3.29
N LEU A 164 -13.95 -8.79 -3.69
CA LEU A 164 -13.62 -10.14 -4.15
C LEU A 164 -13.67 -11.19 -3.04
N THR A 165 -13.58 -10.81 -1.76
CA THR A 165 -13.60 -11.77 -0.64
C THR A 165 -14.97 -12.41 -0.41
N TRP A 166 -16.04 -11.78 -0.89
CA TRP A 166 -17.42 -12.28 -0.80
C TRP A 166 -18.06 -12.51 -2.17
N SER A 167 -17.25 -12.56 -3.23
CA SER A 167 -17.73 -12.89 -4.58
C SER A 167 -17.94 -14.39 -4.69
N GLU A 168 -19.04 -14.81 -5.31
CA GLU A 168 -19.32 -16.23 -5.59
C GLU A 168 -18.34 -16.80 -6.63
N GLU A 169 -17.88 -15.96 -7.56
CA GLU A 169 -16.93 -16.32 -8.60
C GLU A 169 -15.48 -16.13 -8.14
N PRO A 170 -14.58 -17.12 -8.33
CA PRO A 170 -13.19 -17.03 -7.91
C PRO A 170 -12.38 -16.11 -8.84
N VAL A 171 -12.49 -14.81 -8.63
CA VAL A 171 -11.76 -13.78 -9.40
C VAL A 171 -10.45 -13.39 -8.71
N ARG A 172 -9.40 -13.19 -9.50
CA ARG A 172 -8.08 -12.72 -9.03
C ARG A 172 -7.74 -11.35 -9.62
N LEU A 173 -7.14 -10.50 -8.80
CA LEU A 173 -6.61 -9.20 -9.25
C LEU A 173 -5.30 -9.39 -9.99
N TYR A 174 -5.20 -8.72 -11.14
CA TYR A 174 -3.97 -8.55 -11.90
C TYR A 174 -3.82 -7.08 -12.26
N HIS A 175 -2.58 -6.61 -12.38
CA HIS A 175 -2.30 -5.31 -13.01
C HIS A 175 -1.89 -5.53 -14.46
N PHE A 176 -2.30 -4.64 -15.36
CA PHE A 176 -1.90 -4.73 -16.76
C PHE A 176 -0.73 -3.77 -16.99
N GLU A 177 0.40 -4.33 -17.43
CA GLU A 177 1.54 -3.57 -17.91
C GLU A 177 1.50 -3.59 -19.44
N ALA A 178 1.35 -2.42 -20.06
CA ALA A 178 1.55 -2.32 -21.49
C ALA A 178 3.02 -2.66 -21.76
N LEU A 179 3.27 -3.83 -22.37
CA LEU A 179 4.61 -4.20 -22.80
C LEU A 179 5.19 -3.05 -23.64
N PRO A 180 6.46 -2.66 -23.46
CA PRO A 180 7.09 -1.74 -24.38
C PRO A 180 6.94 -2.32 -25.79
N THR A 181 6.27 -1.58 -26.67
CA THR A 181 6.21 -1.88 -28.10
C THR A 181 7.65 -2.08 -28.57
N ARG A 182 7.95 -3.28 -29.07
CA ARG A 182 9.25 -3.62 -29.67
C ARG A 182 9.51 -2.76 -30.90
#